data_AF-A0AAW9BKC3-F1
#
_entry.id   AF-A0AAW9BKC3-F1
#
_cell.length_a   1.000
_cell.length_b   1.000
_cell.length_c   1.000
_cell.angle_alpha   90.00
_cell.angle_beta   90.00
_cell.angle_gamma   90.00
#
_symmetry.space_group_name_H-M   'P 1'
#
loop_
_entity.id
_entity.type
_entity.pdbx_description
1 polymer ?
#
loop_
_entity_poly.entity_id
_entity_poly.type
_entity_poly.pdbx_seq_one_letter_code
_entity_poly.pdbx_strand_id
1 'polypeptide(L)'
;MTSKKVLVERKIKRKVMARVLLSSGIGISITAAVAGMVYAQSVEHFKTMEDKKLERPVNFDSFPAFIRGMNQEPARTDSDNNGLRDDIQLKIAYQYPFDANKRAALIQYYESLIQLLRLNTEMRELKISYGIMQVNKALKCLQSEGVPEDVSLAIKEMALDRDALLVRHDEILAMEPNLPPELFQRRIESDCNLLLQNNEQSLQSWVPND
;
A
#
# COMPACT_ATOMS: atom_id res chain seq x y z
N MET A 1 21.49 9.26 -31.91
CA MET A 1 21.65 8.21 -30.87
C MET A 1 20.28 7.83 -30.32
N THR A 2 19.51 6.99 -31.03
CA THR A 2 18.10 6.67 -30.68
C THR A 2 17.71 5.28 -31.23
N SER A 3 18.41 4.20 -30.84
CA SER A 3 18.15 2.88 -31.47
C SER A 3 18.06 1.67 -30.53
N LYS A 4 18.48 1.75 -29.25
CA LYS A 4 18.39 0.60 -28.33
C LYS A 4 17.18 0.62 -27.40
N LYS A 5 16.80 1.76 -26.81
CA LYS A 5 15.63 1.86 -25.89
C LYS A 5 14.28 1.58 -26.59
N VAL A 6 14.07 2.19 -27.76
CA VAL A 6 12.84 2.00 -28.56
C VAL A 6 12.68 0.54 -29.03
N LEU A 7 13.78 -0.17 -29.24
CA LEU A 7 13.76 -1.59 -29.65
C LEU A 7 13.37 -2.52 -28.50
N VAL A 8 13.77 -2.18 -27.26
CA VAL A 8 13.43 -2.93 -26.04
C VAL A 8 11.94 -2.74 -25.70
N GLU A 9 11.44 -1.51 -25.75
CA GLU A 9 10.01 -1.21 -25.54
C GLU A 9 9.11 -1.93 -26.58
N ARG A 10 9.53 -1.96 -27.85
CA ARG A 10 8.78 -2.69 -28.89
C ARG A 10 8.82 -4.21 -28.72
N LYS A 11 9.90 -4.78 -28.17
CA LYS A 11 9.99 -6.21 -27.87
C LYS A 11 9.13 -6.62 -26.67
N ILE A 12 9.06 -5.78 -25.63
CA ILE A 12 8.23 -6.04 -24.44
C ILE A 12 6.74 -5.96 -24.81
N LYS A 13 6.31 -4.91 -25.53
CA LYS A 13 4.91 -4.78 -26.00
C LYS A 13 4.46 -5.96 -26.88
N ARG A 14 5.33 -6.47 -27.77
CA ARG A 14 5.00 -7.62 -28.63
C ARG A 14 4.93 -8.95 -27.87
N LYS A 15 5.76 -9.17 -26.86
CA LYS A 15 5.70 -10.39 -26.02
C LYS A 15 4.44 -10.42 -25.15
N VAL A 16 4.01 -9.28 -24.63
CA VAL A 16 2.78 -9.16 -23.83
C VAL A 16 1.54 -9.36 -24.71
N MET A 17 1.47 -8.74 -25.89
CA MET A 17 0.34 -8.95 -26.82
C MET A 17 0.25 -10.39 -27.37
N ALA A 18 1.39 -11.05 -27.66
CA ALA A 18 1.36 -12.40 -28.20
C ALA A 18 0.89 -13.45 -27.16
N ARG A 19 1.13 -13.22 -25.86
CA ARG A 19 0.59 -14.08 -24.79
C ARG A 19 -0.91 -13.87 -24.55
N VAL A 20 -1.43 -12.68 -24.85
CA VAL A 20 -2.87 -12.36 -24.74
C VAL A 20 -3.68 -12.96 -25.90
N LEU A 21 -3.09 -13.11 -27.08
CA LEU A 21 -3.81 -13.64 -28.26
C LEU A 21 -3.86 -15.18 -28.32
N LEU A 22 -2.91 -15.88 -27.69
CA LEU A 22 -2.83 -17.35 -27.74
C LEU A 22 -3.72 -18.08 -26.72
N SER A 23 -4.44 -17.36 -25.86
CA SER A 23 -5.44 -17.92 -24.94
C SER A 23 -6.89 -17.70 -25.41
N SER A 24 -7.10 -17.24 -26.65
CA SER A 24 -8.44 -17.02 -27.21
C SER A 24 -9.10 -18.31 -27.72
N GLY A 25 -9.22 -19.29 -26.83
CA GLY A 25 -10.19 -20.37 -26.90
C GLY A 25 -11.29 -20.11 -25.87
N ILE A 26 -12.27 -19.28 -26.25
CA ILE A 26 -13.58 -19.09 -25.59
C ILE A 26 -13.52 -18.55 -24.15
N GLY A 27 -13.93 -17.29 -23.99
CA GLY A 27 -14.19 -16.68 -22.68
C GLY A 27 -13.47 -15.34 -22.53
N ILE A 28 -14.02 -14.28 -23.13
CA ILE A 28 -13.60 -12.91 -22.85
C ILE A 28 -14.01 -12.62 -21.40
N SER A 29 -13.11 -12.92 -20.47
CA SER A 29 -13.25 -12.54 -19.07
C SER A 29 -12.89 -11.06 -18.94
N ILE A 30 -13.84 -10.30 -18.43
CA ILE A 30 -13.87 -8.83 -18.29
C ILE A 30 -12.66 -8.28 -17.51
N THR A 31 -11.85 -9.14 -16.89
CA THR A 31 -10.70 -8.78 -16.04
C THR A 31 -9.48 -8.21 -16.77
N ALA A 32 -9.22 -8.58 -18.04
CA ALA A 32 -8.00 -8.14 -18.72
C ALA A 32 -8.03 -6.67 -19.21
N ALA A 33 -9.22 -6.16 -19.57
CA ALA A 33 -9.39 -4.78 -20.00
C ALA A 33 -9.32 -3.80 -18.81
N VAL A 34 -9.80 -4.23 -17.64
CA VAL A 34 -9.77 -3.42 -16.41
C VAL A 34 -8.34 -3.25 -15.90
N ALA A 35 -7.53 -4.31 -15.91
CA ALA A 35 -6.13 -4.24 -15.47
C ALA A 35 -5.27 -3.27 -16.30
N GLY A 36 -5.49 -3.21 -17.62
CA GLY A 36 -4.74 -2.32 -18.52
C GLY A 36 -5.10 -0.83 -18.39
N MET A 37 -6.36 -0.52 -18.06
CA MET A 37 -6.80 0.86 -17.82
C MET A 37 -6.37 1.37 -16.45
N VAL A 38 -6.42 0.53 -15.41
CA VAL A 38 -5.93 0.86 -14.06
C VAL A 38 -4.42 1.14 -14.07
N TYR A 39 -3.64 0.41 -14.89
CA TYR A 39 -2.20 0.63 -15.04
C TYR A 39 -1.83 1.95 -15.73
N ALA A 40 -2.66 2.45 -16.67
CA ALA A 40 -2.37 3.71 -17.35
C ALA A 40 -2.69 4.93 -16.46
N GLN A 41 -3.76 4.85 -15.66
CA GLN A 41 -4.12 5.89 -14.69
C GLN A 41 -3.11 5.99 -13.54
N SER A 42 -2.60 4.86 -13.04
CA SER A 42 -1.58 4.87 -11.98
C SER A 42 -0.29 5.57 -12.46
N VAL A 43 0.22 5.22 -13.65
CA VAL A 43 1.48 5.76 -14.19
C VAL A 43 1.43 7.27 -14.48
N GLU A 44 0.27 7.84 -14.86
CA GLU A 44 0.13 9.30 -14.99
C GLU A 44 0.05 10.02 -13.64
N HIS A 45 -0.47 9.37 -12.58
CA HIS A 45 -0.52 9.95 -11.23
C HIS A 45 0.86 9.95 -10.54
N PHE A 46 1.70 8.93 -10.76
CA PHE A 46 3.04 8.80 -10.17
C PHE A 46 3.97 9.99 -10.47
N LYS A 47 3.86 10.62 -11.63
CA LYS A 47 4.67 11.80 -11.99
C LYS A 47 4.31 13.06 -11.20
N THR A 48 3.19 13.09 -10.48
CA THR A 48 2.70 14.30 -9.80
C THR A 48 2.96 14.33 -8.29
N MET A 49 3.41 13.22 -7.71
CA MET A 49 3.71 13.13 -6.27
C MET A 49 5.17 13.42 -5.90
N GLU A 50 6.04 13.66 -6.89
CA GLU A 50 7.48 13.74 -6.65
C GLU A 50 7.92 14.99 -5.85
N ASP A 51 7.06 16.01 -5.65
CA ASP A 51 7.48 17.28 -5.00
C ASP A 51 6.42 17.98 -4.10
N LYS A 52 5.29 17.36 -3.76
CA LYS A 52 4.32 18.03 -2.87
C LYS A 52 4.72 17.83 -1.41
N LYS A 53 5.38 18.84 -0.83
CA LYS A 53 5.57 18.96 0.63
C LYS A 53 4.21 18.78 1.31
N LEU A 54 4.15 17.93 2.35
CA LEU A 54 2.97 17.79 3.19
C LEU A 54 2.64 19.14 3.82
N GLU A 55 1.58 19.78 3.35
CA GLU A 55 1.16 21.08 3.86
C GLU A 55 0.50 20.90 5.23
N ARG A 56 0.86 21.77 6.17
CA ARG A 56 0.24 21.83 7.48
C ARG A 56 -1.25 22.23 7.34
N PRO A 57 -2.20 21.50 7.93
CA PRO A 57 -3.62 21.85 7.89
C PRO A 57 -3.92 23.20 8.55
N VAL A 58 -4.94 23.91 8.05
CA VAL A 58 -5.34 25.25 8.53
C VAL A 58 -5.73 25.26 10.02
N ASN A 59 -6.25 24.15 10.53
CA ASN A 59 -6.69 23.98 11.92
C ASN A 59 -5.68 23.21 12.79
N PHE A 60 -4.40 23.17 12.42
CA PHE A 60 -3.38 22.35 13.09
C PHE A 60 -3.30 22.56 14.61
N ASP A 61 -3.51 23.77 15.12
CA ASP A 61 -3.48 24.04 16.55
C ASP A 61 -4.56 23.27 17.33
N SER A 62 -5.65 22.88 16.66
CA SER A 62 -6.73 22.07 17.25
C SER A 62 -6.43 20.56 17.30
N PHE A 63 -5.37 20.09 16.65
CA PHE A 63 -5.05 18.67 16.59
C PHE A 63 -4.58 18.12 17.95
N PRO A 64 -4.63 16.80 18.20
CA PRO A 64 -4.08 16.23 19.43
C PRO A 64 -2.61 16.54 19.63
N ALA A 65 -2.17 16.54 20.90
CA ALA A 65 -0.81 16.92 21.25
C ALA A 65 0.26 16.05 20.57
N PHE A 66 -0.01 14.75 20.40
CA PHE A 66 0.94 13.85 19.73
C PHE A 66 1.21 14.28 18.29
N ILE A 67 0.19 14.71 17.54
CA ILE A 67 0.35 15.19 16.16
C ILE A 67 1.11 16.51 16.11
N ARG A 68 0.82 17.42 17.04
CA ARG A 68 1.55 18.68 17.15
C ARG A 68 3.02 18.49 17.51
N GLY A 69 3.33 17.42 18.24
CA GLY A 69 4.69 17.01 18.60
C GLY A 69 5.47 16.29 17.50
N MET A 70 4.82 15.86 16.42
CA MET A 70 5.50 15.18 15.30
C MET A 70 6.46 16.13 14.56
N ASN A 71 7.46 15.58 13.87
CA ASN A 71 8.26 16.37 12.93
C ASN A 71 7.40 16.86 11.76
N GLN A 72 7.28 18.18 11.64
CA GLN A 72 6.42 18.86 10.66
C GLN A 72 7.06 18.94 9.27
N GLU A 73 8.35 18.61 9.17
CA GLU A 73 9.08 18.43 7.92
C GLU A 73 9.56 16.97 7.84
N PRO A 74 8.63 16.01 7.66
CA PRO A 74 8.95 14.60 7.79
C PRO A 74 9.86 14.17 6.63
N ALA A 75 10.85 13.35 6.95
CA ALA A 75 11.73 12.77 5.94
C ALA A 75 11.09 11.50 5.35
N ARG A 76 11.55 11.10 4.16
CA ARG A 76 11.19 9.80 3.55
C ARG A 76 12.04 8.68 4.14
N THR A 77 12.10 8.62 5.46
CA THR A 77 12.83 7.62 6.26
C THR A 77 11.95 7.18 7.41
N ASP A 78 12.33 6.08 8.05
CA ASP A 78 11.78 5.63 9.33
C ASP A 78 12.80 6.05 10.41
N SER A 79 12.56 7.20 11.04
CA SER A 79 13.55 7.82 11.93
C SER A 79 13.56 7.22 13.34
N ASP A 80 12.42 6.71 13.81
CA ASP A 80 12.25 6.09 15.13
C ASP A 80 12.33 4.55 15.09
N ASN A 81 12.54 3.97 13.89
CA ASN A 81 12.62 2.53 13.62
C ASN A 81 11.34 1.77 14.00
N ASN A 82 10.18 2.43 13.96
CA ASN A 82 8.90 1.80 14.24
C ASN A 82 8.36 0.98 13.05
N GLY A 83 9.03 1.03 11.90
CA GLY A 83 8.67 0.34 10.67
C GLY A 83 7.87 1.19 9.67
N LEU A 84 7.44 2.40 10.04
CA LEU A 84 6.63 3.35 9.28
C LEU A 84 7.46 4.58 8.92
N ARG A 85 7.39 5.02 7.65
CA ARG A 85 8.07 6.25 7.24
C ARG A 85 7.43 7.48 7.87
N ASP A 86 8.25 8.45 8.31
CA ASP A 86 7.80 9.67 8.98
C ASP A 86 6.75 10.44 8.16
N ASP A 87 6.92 10.51 6.83
CA ASP A 87 6.03 11.26 5.95
C ASP A 87 4.66 10.60 5.79
N ILE A 88 4.63 9.27 5.78
CA ILE A 88 3.39 8.49 5.76
C ILE A 88 2.71 8.57 7.12
N GLN A 89 3.47 8.50 8.22
CA GLN A 89 2.93 8.67 9.58
C GLN A 89 2.24 10.03 9.73
N LEU A 90 2.89 11.11 9.29
CA LEU A 90 2.31 12.45 9.35
C LEU A 90 1.09 12.58 8.43
N LYS A 91 1.13 12.00 7.22
CA LYS A 91 -0.02 11.97 6.30
C LYS A 91 -1.24 11.30 6.94
N ILE A 92 -1.04 10.14 7.57
CA ILE A 92 -2.11 9.39 8.26
C ILE A 92 -2.66 10.22 9.43
N ALA A 93 -1.78 10.83 10.23
CA ALA A 93 -2.16 11.68 11.37
C ALA A 93 -3.00 12.89 10.94
N TYR A 94 -2.61 13.58 9.86
CA TYR A 94 -3.37 14.72 9.33
C TYR A 94 -4.71 14.34 8.72
N GLN A 95 -4.79 13.16 8.09
CA GLN A 95 -6.03 12.68 7.49
C GLN A 95 -7.08 12.33 8.55
N TYR A 96 -6.64 11.75 9.68
CA TYR A 96 -7.51 11.28 10.76
C TYR A 96 -7.01 11.72 12.13
N PRO A 97 -7.03 13.04 12.44
CA PRO A 97 -6.43 13.56 13.65
C PRO A 97 -7.12 13.06 14.93
N PHE A 98 -8.42 12.73 14.87
CA PHE A 98 -9.20 12.31 16.04
C PHE A 98 -9.76 10.89 15.93
N ASP A 99 -9.42 10.14 14.87
CA ASP A 99 -9.96 8.80 14.61
C ASP A 99 -8.83 7.77 14.66
N ALA A 100 -8.58 7.25 15.86
CA ALA A 100 -7.51 6.30 16.14
C ALA A 100 -7.65 4.99 15.35
N ASN A 101 -8.88 4.50 15.15
CA ASN A 101 -9.11 3.24 14.47
C ASN A 101 -8.76 3.36 12.98
N LYS A 102 -9.15 4.47 12.33
CA LYS A 102 -8.76 4.72 10.93
C LYS A 102 -7.26 4.91 10.77
N ARG A 103 -6.58 5.56 11.71
CA ARG A 103 -5.11 5.62 11.72
C ARG A 103 -4.50 4.24 11.80
N ALA A 104 -4.93 3.42 12.75
CA ALA A 104 -4.44 2.06 12.94
C ALA A 104 -4.65 1.18 11.68
N ALA A 105 -5.81 1.29 11.03
CA ALA A 105 -6.10 0.56 9.80
C ALA A 105 -5.16 0.97 8.64
N LEU A 106 -4.87 2.26 8.49
CA LEU A 106 -3.92 2.74 7.48
C LEU A 106 -2.47 2.33 7.77
N ILE A 107 -2.07 2.33 9.05
CA ILE A 107 -0.75 1.84 9.48
C ILE A 107 -0.64 0.34 9.18
N GLN A 108 -1.63 -0.46 9.56
CA GLN A 108 -1.69 -1.89 9.25
C GLN A 108 -1.60 -2.14 7.73
N TYR A 109 -2.31 -1.33 6.92
CA TYR A 109 -2.24 -1.42 5.47
C TYR A 109 -0.83 -1.15 4.95
N TYR A 110 -0.23 -0.03 5.36
CA TYR A 110 1.15 0.28 5.01
C TYR A 110 2.12 -0.84 5.40
N GLU A 111 2.06 -1.34 6.64
CA GLU A 111 2.94 -2.41 7.12
C GLU A 111 2.78 -3.67 6.27
N SER A 112 1.55 -4.03 5.91
CA SER A 112 1.27 -5.20 5.08
C SER A 112 1.88 -5.08 3.67
N LEU A 113 1.85 -3.88 3.08
CA LEU A 113 2.47 -3.61 1.77
C LEU A 113 3.99 -3.78 1.84
N ILE A 114 4.64 -3.18 2.85
CA ILE A 114 6.09 -3.27 3.02
C ILE A 114 6.52 -4.70 3.35
N GLN A 115 5.77 -5.41 4.19
CA GLN A 115 6.03 -6.81 4.50
C GLN A 115 5.92 -7.70 3.26
N LEU A 116 4.91 -7.49 2.41
CA LEU A 116 4.76 -8.21 1.15
C LEU A 116 5.97 -7.99 0.24
N LEU A 117 6.46 -6.74 0.15
CA LEU A 117 7.65 -6.41 -0.65
C LEU A 117 8.96 -6.98 -0.10
N ARG A 118 9.03 -7.31 1.20
CA ARG A 118 10.19 -8.02 1.77
C ARG A 118 10.22 -9.49 1.33
N LEU A 119 9.12 -10.02 0.81
CA LEU A 119 9.08 -11.37 0.26
C LEU A 119 9.76 -11.41 -1.11
N ASN A 120 10.58 -12.43 -1.33
CA ASN A 120 11.15 -12.73 -2.63
C ASN A 120 10.35 -13.89 -3.26
N THR A 121 10.34 -13.95 -4.58
CA THR A 121 9.59 -14.96 -5.35
C THR A 121 10.15 -16.37 -5.20
N GLU A 122 11.37 -16.49 -4.64
CA GLU A 122 12.03 -17.76 -4.32
C GLU A 122 11.67 -18.25 -2.90
N MET A 123 10.90 -17.48 -2.12
CA MET A 123 10.47 -17.90 -0.79
C MET A 123 9.46 -19.04 -0.90
N ARG A 124 9.37 -19.82 0.18
CA ARG A 124 8.36 -20.88 0.31
C ARG A 124 6.96 -20.30 0.12
N GLU A 125 6.11 -21.02 -0.61
CA GLU A 125 4.69 -20.70 -0.85
C GLU A 125 3.93 -20.31 0.42
N LEU A 126 4.25 -20.92 1.56
CA LEU A 126 3.67 -20.59 2.86
C LEU A 126 3.93 -19.13 3.28
N LYS A 127 5.12 -18.57 2.98
CA LYS A 127 5.43 -17.18 3.31
C LYS A 127 4.72 -16.22 2.37
N ILE A 128 4.63 -16.56 1.08
CA ILE A 128 3.94 -15.77 0.07
C ILE A 128 2.44 -15.71 0.37
N SER A 129 1.80 -16.86 0.59
CA SER A 129 0.39 -16.93 1.03
C SER A 129 0.14 -16.16 2.32
N TYR A 130 1.03 -16.25 3.31
CA TYR A 130 0.92 -15.45 4.53
C TYR A 130 0.98 -13.94 4.23
N GLY A 131 1.92 -13.47 3.42
CA GLY A 131 2.01 -12.05 3.05
C GLY A 131 0.76 -11.55 2.33
N ILE A 132 0.27 -12.31 1.34
CA ILE A 132 -0.97 -11.99 0.61
C ILE A 132 -2.16 -11.92 1.56
N MET A 133 -2.27 -12.89 2.49
CA MET A 133 -3.32 -12.91 3.50
C MET A 133 -3.27 -11.66 4.40
N GLN A 134 -2.09 -11.18 4.80
CA GLN A 134 -1.96 -9.98 5.62
C GLN A 134 -2.44 -8.72 4.88
N VAL A 135 -2.13 -8.58 3.58
CA VAL A 135 -2.65 -7.49 2.76
C VAL A 135 -4.17 -7.56 2.65
N ASN A 136 -4.73 -8.75 2.39
CA ASN A 136 -6.18 -8.94 2.32
C ASN A 136 -6.89 -8.63 3.65
N LYS A 137 -6.30 -8.99 4.80
CA LYS A 137 -6.81 -8.61 6.12
C LYS A 137 -6.78 -7.09 6.33
N ALA A 138 -5.69 -6.43 5.97
CA ALA A 138 -5.58 -4.98 6.08
C ALA A 138 -6.61 -4.25 5.21
N LEU A 139 -6.85 -4.72 3.99
CA LEU A 139 -7.90 -4.19 3.10
C LEU A 139 -9.30 -4.35 3.71
N LYS A 140 -9.61 -5.51 4.32
CA LYS A 140 -10.87 -5.70 5.05
C LYS A 140 -10.99 -4.77 6.25
N CYS A 141 -9.90 -4.55 6.99
CA CYS A 141 -9.89 -3.62 8.11
C CYS A 141 -10.16 -2.18 7.65
N LEU A 142 -9.55 -1.73 6.55
CA LEU A 142 -9.86 -0.41 5.96
C LEU A 142 -11.35 -0.29 5.62
N GLN A 143 -11.93 -1.33 5.04
CA GLN A 143 -13.35 -1.37 4.71
C GLN A 143 -14.24 -1.32 5.96
N SER A 144 -13.91 -2.08 7.01
CA SER A 144 -14.72 -2.11 8.25
C SER A 144 -14.65 -0.80 9.02
N GLU A 145 -13.50 -0.12 9.02
CA GLU A 145 -13.34 1.20 9.65
C GLU A 145 -13.86 2.35 8.77
N GLY A 146 -14.39 2.06 7.58
CA GLY A 146 -14.96 3.06 6.67
C GLY A 146 -13.91 4.04 6.13
N VAL A 147 -12.69 3.57 5.87
CA VAL A 147 -11.65 4.36 5.22
C VAL A 147 -11.96 4.45 3.71
N PRO A 148 -12.08 5.66 3.13
CA PRO A 148 -12.29 5.84 1.71
C PRO A 148 -11.15 5.27 0.85
N GLU A 149 -11.50 4.74 -0.32
CA GLU A 149 -10.56 4.09 -1.23
C GLU A 149 -9.46 5.05 -1.71
N ASP A 150 -9.80 6.29 -2.03
CA ASP A 150 -8.86 7.33 -2.47
C ASP A 150 -7.78 7.63 -1.42
N VAL A 151 -8.15 7.61 -0.13
CA VAL A 151 -7.19 7.75 0.98
C VAL A 151 -6.25 6.55 1.04
N SER A 152 -6.79 5.33 0.94
CA SER A 152 -5.96 4.11 0.96
C SER A 152 -5.03 4.02 -0.26
N LEU A 153 -5.50 4.45 -1.43
CA LEU A 153 -4.71 4.52 -2.66
C LEU A 153 -3.54 5.49 -2.51
N ALA A 154 -3.78 6.67 -1.95
CA ALA A 154 -2.71 7.64 -1.67
C ALA A 154 -1.62 7.05 -0.75
N ILE A 155 -2.00 6.29 0.29
CA ILE A 155 -1.02 5.59 1.14
C ILE A 155 -0.27 4.51 0.37
N LYS A 156 -0.96 3.71 -0.48
CA LYS A 156 -0.30 2.70 -1.33
C LYS A 156 0.73 3.34 -2.25
N GLU A 157 0.38 4.43 -2.91
CA GLU A 157 1.26 5.12 -3.85
C GLU A 157 2.45 5.79 -3.12
N MET A 158 2.24 6.37 -1.94
CA MET A 158 3.34 6.88 -1.10
C MET A 158 4.26 5.76 -0.64
N ALA A 159 3.72 4.59 -0.26
CA ALA A 159 4.50 3.44 0.19
C ALA A 159 5.29 2.77 -0.95
N LEU A 160 4.67 2.67 -2.13
CA LEU A 160 5.19 2.05 -3.34
C LEU A 160 5.68 3.12 -4.33
N ASP A 161 6.49 4.04 -3.82
CA ASP A 161 6.92 5.28 -4.47
C ASP A 161 7.83 5.13 -5.71
N ARG A 162 7.97 3.91 -6.24
CA ARG A 162 8.74 3.58 -7.43
C ARG A 162 7.96 2.56 -8.25
N ASP A 163 7.96 2.73 -9.57
CA ASP A 163 7.33 1.79 -10.51
C ASP A 163 7.76 0.33 -10.26
N ALA A 164 9.03 0.10 -9.96
CA ALA A 164 9.56 -1.25 -9.68
C ALA A 164 8.92 -1.89 -8.42
N LEU A 165 8.53 -1.10 -7.42
CA LEU A 165 7.88 -1.60 -6.22
C LEU A 165 6.42 -1.96 -6.48
N LEU A 166 5.71 -1.16 -7.28
CA LEU A 166 4.35 -1.47 -7.72
C LEU A 166 4.31 -2.75 -8.55
N VAL A 167 5.20 -2.86 -9.55
CA VAL A 167 5.28 -4.05 -10.40
C VAL A 167 5.56 -5.27 -9.53
N ARG A 168 6.51 -5.19 -8.60
CA ARG A 168 6.82 -6.30 -7.69
C ARG A 168 5.63 -6.66 -6.79
N HIS A 169 4.94 -5.67 -6.24
CA HIS A 169 3.75 -5.89 -5.44
C HIS A 169 2.69 -6.68 -6.24
N ASP A 170 2.40 -6.23 -7.47
CA ASP A 170 1.39 -6.85 -8.32
C ASP A 170 1.83 -8.25 -8.82
N GLU A 171 3.13 -8.46 -9.08
CA GLU A 171 3.69 -9.77 -9.40
C GLU A 171 3.51 -10.78 -8.27
N ILE A 172 3.70 -10.37 -7.00
CA ILE A 172 3.50 -11.24 -5.85
C ILE A 172 2.01 -11.58 -5.68
N LEU A 173 1.12 -10.59 -5.79
CA LEU A 173 -0.33 -10.83 -5.71
C LEU A 173 -0.81 -11.74 -6.84
N ALA A 174 -0.26 -11.63 -8.05
CA ALA A 174 -0.60 -12.49 -9.18
C ALA A 174 -0.24 -13.97 -8.97
N MET A 175 0.53 -14.31 -7.92
CA MET A 175 0.80 -15.70 -7.53
C MET A 175 -0.38 -16.35 -6.81
N GLU A 176 -1.29 -15.57 -6.21
CA GLU A 176 -2.40 -16.07 -5.39
C GLU A 176 -3.19 -17.22 -6.04
N PRO A 177 -3.61 -17.16 -7.32
CA PRO A 177 -4.40 -18.23 -7.94
C PRO A 177 -3.64 -19.55 -8.10
N ASN A 178 -2.31 -19.54 -7.97
CA ASN A 178 -1.46 -20.73 -8.10
C ASN A 178 -1.09 -21.33 -6.74
N LEU A 179 -1.47 -20.69 -5.63
CA LEU A 179 -1.17 -21.17 -4.29
C LEU A 179 -2.27 -22.12 -3.80
N PRO A 180 -1.92 -23.23 -3.11
CA PRO A 180 -2.93 -24.13 -2.55
C PRO A 180 -3.89 -23.39 -1.61
N PRO A 181 -5.21 -23.47 -1.80
CA PRO A 181 -6.21 -22.76 -0.98
C PRO A 181 -6.08 -23.04 0.53
N GLU A 182 -5.59 -24.23 0.89
CA GLU A 182 -5.38 -24.67 2.27
C GLU A 182 -4.35 -23.78 3.01
N LEU A 183 -3.43 -23.16 2.28
CA LEU A 183 -2.44 -22.24 2.87
C LEU A 183 -3.08 -20.96 3.42
N PHE A 184 -4.28 -20.59 2.93
CA PHE A 184 -5.03 -19.42 3.38
C PHE A 184 -6.01 -19.74 4.51
N GLN A 185 -6.18 -21.01 4.90
CA GLN A 185 -7.17 -21.46 5.89
C GLN A 185 -6.70 -21.33 7.35
N ARG A 186 -5.75 -20.44 7.67
CA ARG A 186 -5.28 -20.24 9.05
C ARG A 186 -6.27 -19.44 9.89
N ARG A 187 -6.28 -19.75 11.20
CA ARG A 187 -7.29 -19.38 12.21
C ARG A 187 -7.78 -17.94 12.13
N ILE A 188 -9.07 -17.83 12.47
CA ILE A 188 -9.83 -16.63 12.79
C ILE A 188 -9.04 -15.77 13.79
N GLU A 189 -8.28 -14.83 13.25
CA GLU A 189 -7.81 -13.64 13.96
C GLU A 189 -8.59 -12.48 13.36
N SER A 190 -8.93 -11.48 14.19
CA SER A 190 -9.55 -10.24 13.75
C SER A 190 -8.85 -9.69 12.50
N ASP A 191 -9.62 -9.20 11.52
CA ASP A 191 -9.07 -8.55 10.33
C ASP A 191 -8.27 -7.29 10.70
N CYS A 192 -8.73 -6.57 11.74
CA CYS A 192 -8.03 -5.42 12.32
C CYS A 192 -7.06 -5.82 13.44
N ASN A 193 -5.86 -5.23 13.42
CA ASN A 193 -4.83 -5.40 14.43
C ASN A 193 -5.18 -4.61 15.70
N LEU A 194 -5.69 -5.31 16.72
CA LEU A 194 -6.10 -4.72 18.00
C LEU A 194 -4.95 -4.04 18.75
N LEU A 195 -3.71 -4.51 18.60
CA LEU A 195 -2.56 -3.88 19.26
C LEU A 195 -2.30 -2.49 18.66
N LEU A 196 -2.33 -2.37 17.33
CA LEU A 196 -2.21 -1.07 16.66
C LEU A 196 -3.35 -0.12 17.04
N GLN A 197 -4.59 -0.62 17.11
CA GLN A 197 -5.74 0.18 17.54
C GLN A 197 -5.55 0.72 18.97
N ASN A 198 -5.15 -0.12 19.91
CA ASN A 198 -4.91 0.31 21.29
C ASN A 198 -3.76 1.31 21.41
N ASN A 199 -2.70 1.15 20.61
CA ASN A 199 -1.59 2.10 20.56
C ASN A 199 -2.06 3.48 20.06
N GLU A 200 -2.80 3.51 18.94
CA GLU A 200 -3.33 4.75 18.37
C GLU A 200 -4.36 5.45 19.28
N GLN A 201 -5.15 4.66 20.01
CA GLN A 201 -6.06 5.19 21.03
C GLN A 201 -5.29 5.80 22.21
N SER A 202 -4.19 5.15 22.64
CA SER A 202 -3.35 5.66 23.72
C SER A 202 -2.70 6.99 23.35
N LEU A 203 -2.23 7.13 22.10
CA LEU A 203 -1.70 8.39 21.56
C LEU A 203 -2.71 9.55 21.63
N GLN A 204 -4.01 9.25 21.50
CA GLN A 204 -5.06 10.26 21.59
C GLN A 204 -5.09 10.97 22.96
N SER A 205 -4.68 10.25 24.01
CA SER A 205 -4.56 10.75 25.39
C SER A 205 -3.16 11.20 25.78
N TRP A 206 -2.17 11.06 24.88
CA TRP A 206 -0.80 11.43 25.17
C TRP A 206 -0.66 12.96 25.31
N VAL A 207 0.10 13.37 26.32
CA VAL A 207 0.45 14.75 26.61
C VAL A 207 1.97 14.80 26.80
N PRO A 208 2.69 15.80 26.25
CA PRO A 208 4.11 15.97 26.53
C PRO A 208 4.32 16.10 28.04
N ASN A 209 5.32 15.41 28.57
CA ASN A 209 5.77 15.71 29.94
C ASN A 209 6.50 17.06 29.88
N ASP A 210 6.05 18.01 30.72
CA ASP A 210 6.68 19.33 30.90
C ASP A 210 8.15 19.24 31.34
#